data_AF-A0A8T5UMJ9-F1
#
_entry.id   AF-A0A8T5UMJ9-F1
#
_cell.length_a   1.000
_cell.length_b   1.000
_cell.length_c   1.000
_cell.angle_alpha   90.00
_cell.angle_beta   90.00
_cell.angle_gamma   90.00
#
_symmetry.space_group_name_H-M   'P 1'
#
loop_
_entity.id
_entity.type
_entity.pdbx_description
1 polymer ?
#
loop_
_entity_poly.entity_id
_entity_poly.type
_entity_poly.pdbx_seq_one_letter_code
_entity_poly.pdbx_strand_id
1 'polypeptide(L)' 'NKAVALVIDPYKINGKSFGFEIYRANFKAKKWYSVPFDIKGHLDVRMLPEILEFMNPIVEGRAIYFEYDE' A
#
# COMPACT_ATOMS: atom_id res chain seq x y z
N ASN A 1 9.40 17.74 -4.25
CA ASN A 1 9.54 16.28 -4.16
C ASN A 1 8.29 15.71 -3.49
N LYS A 2 7.50 14.89 -4.19
CA LYS A 2 6.20 14.35 -3.71
C LYS A 2 6.27 12.87 -3.30
N ALA A 3 7.43 12.23 -3.48
CA ALA A 3 7.63 10.83 -3.15
C ALA A 3 7.39 10.54 -1.67
N VAL A 4 6.87 9.33 -1.40
CA VAL A 4 6.61 8.79 -0.07
C VAL A 4 7.10 7.35 -0.01
N ALA A 5 7.39 6.86 1.19
CA ALA A 5 7.65 5.46 1.45
C ALA A 5 6.42 4.83 2.11
N LEU A 6 5.90 3.76 1.54
CA LEU A 6 4.90 2.90 2.17
C LEU A 6 5.65 1.79 2.93
N VAL A 7 5.49 1.75 4.24
CA VAL A 7 6.13 0.75 5.11
C VAL A 7 5.06 -0.17 5.65
N ILE A 8 5.16 -1.46 5.33
CA ILE A 8 4.18 -2.49 5.70
C ILE A 8 4.79 -3.34 6.81
N ASP A 9 4.07 -3.49 7.92
CA ASP A 9 4.37 -4.40 9.02
C ASP A 9 3.22 -5.42 9.15
N PRO A 10 3.37 -6.61 8.54
CA PRO A 10 2.32 -7.62 8.54
C PRO A 10 1.91 -8.08 9.94
N TYR A 11 2.80 -8.01 10.93
CA TYR A 11 2.49 -8.41 12.31
C TYR A 11 1.51 -7.46 13.00
N LYS A 12 1.30 -6.26 12.46
CA LYS A 12 0.32 -5.28 12.95
C LYS A 12 -1.05 -5.38 12.27
N ILE A 13 -1.20 -6.24 11.27
CA ILE A 13 -2.49 -6.51 10.61
C ILE A 13 -3.32 -7.41 11.54
N ASN A 14 -4.11 -6.79 12.41
CA ASN A 14 -4.85 -7.49 13.48
C ASN A 14 -6.29 -6.97 13.65
N GLY A 15 -6.82 -6.24 12.66
CA GLY A 15 -8.15 -5.67 12.67
C GLY A 15 -8.31 -4.35 13.46
N LYS A 16 -7.29 -3.93 14.24
CA LYS A 16 -7.26 -2.60 14.91
C LYS A 16 -6.39 -1.58 14.18
N SER A 17 -5.46 -2.05 13.37
CA SER A 17 -4.61 -1.21 12.53
C SER A 17 -4.53 -1.80 11.13
N PHE A 18 -4.27 -0.95 10.14
CA PHE A 18 -4.06 -1.38 8.76
C PHE A 18 -2.73 -2.13 8.56
N GLY A 19 -1.81 -2.08 9.54
CA GLY A 19 -0.48 -2.68 9.44
C GLY A 19 0.45 -2.00 8.43
N PHE A 20 0.17 -0.76 8.05
CA PHE A 20 1.09 0.06 7.27
C PHE A 20 1.13 1.51 7.75
N GLU A 21 2.23 2.19 7.45
CA GLU A 21 2.40 3.63 7.64
C GLU A 21 3.03 4.27 6.40
N ILE A 22 2.75 5.56 6.18
CA ILE A 22 3.31 6.34 5.07
C ILE A 22 4.30 7.34 5.65
N TYR A 23 5.52 7.38 5.10
CA TYR A 23 6.56 8.30 5.54
C TYR A 23 7.07 9.18 4.42
N ARG A 24 7.54 10.37 4.80
CA ARG A 24 8.26 11.28 3.93
C ARG A 24 9.65 11.56 4.49
N ALA A 25 10.66 11.41 3.64
CA ALA A 25 12.02 11.80 3.98
C ALA A 25 12.19 13.32 3.89
N ASN A 26 12.81 13.89 4.92
CA ASN A 26 13.44 15.20 4.85
C ASN A 26 14.95 15.01 4.86
N PHE A 27 15.56 15.08 3.68
CA PHE A 27 16.99 14.88 3.51
C PHE A 27 17.84 15.97 4.16
N LYS A 28 17.31 17.20 4.31
CA LYS A 28 18.02 18.29 5.00
C LYS A 28 18.11 18.01 6.50
N ALA A 29 16.99 17.60 7.11
CA ALA A 29 16.93 17.27 8.53
C ALA A 29 17.44 15.85 8.84
N LYS A 30 17.67 15.02 7.81
CA LYS A 30 17.99 13.59 7.92
C LYS A 30 16.97 12.83 8.79
N LYS A 31 15.69 13.15 8.61
CA LYS A 31 14.58 12.58 9.40
C LYS A 31 13.44 12.11 8.51
N TRP A 32 12.69 11.15 9.02
CA TRP A 32 11.43 10.68 8.44
C TRP A 32 10.26 11.23 9.25
N TYR A 33 9.21 11.62 8.55
CA TYR A 33 7.97 12.09 9.17
C TYR A 33 6.81 11.23 8.68
N SER A 34 5.96 10.81 9.61
CA SER A 34 4.71 10.14 9.26
C SER A 34 3.80 11.11 8.51
N VAL A 35 3.14 10.60 7.48
CA VAL A 35 2.20 11.34 6.64
C VAL A 35 0.80 10.83 6.98
N PRO A 36 -0.11 11.71 7.46
CA PRO A 36 -1.51 11.35 7.62
C PRO A 36 -2.10 10.90 6.30
N PHE A 37 -2.91 9.86 6.34
CA PHE A 37 -3.61 9.34 5.18
C PHE A 37 -5.06 9.04 5.54
N ASP A 38 -5.87 8.93 4.49
CA ASP A 38 -7.24 8.44 4.58
C ASP A 38 -7.49 7.48 3.43
N ILE A 39 -8.37 6.51 3.65
CA ILE A 39 -8.76 5.56 2.62
C ILE A 39 -9.93 6.17 1.87
N LYS A 40 -9.73 6.46 0.59
CA LYS A 40 -10.82 6.93 -0.27
C LYS A 40 -11.75 5.75 -0.58
N GLY A 41 -13.05 5.95 -0.34
CA GLY A 41 -14.08 4.93 -0.58
C GLY A 41 -14.38 4.09 0.66
N HIS A 42 -15.27 3.10 0.50
CA HIS A 42 -15.55 2.12 1.56
C HIS A 42 -14.67 0.90 1.32
N LEU A 43 -13.85 0.53 2.31
CA LEU A 43 -13.16 -0.75 2.32
C LEU A 43 -14.22 -1.84 2.58
N ASP A 44 -14.88 -2.27 1.53
CA ASP A 44 -15.95 -3.25 1.60
C ASP A 44 -15.39 -4.65 1.44
N VAL A 45 -15.76 -5.56 2.35
CA VAL A 45 -15.42 -6.98 2.29
C VAL A 45 -15.87 -7.60 0.96
N ARG A 46 -16.92 -7.06 0.33
CA ARG A 46 -17.40 -7.46 -1.00
C ARG A 46 -16.41 -7.22 -2.13
N MET A 47 -15.37 -6.40 -1.93
CA MET A 47 -14.29 -6.18 -2.90
C MET A 47 -13.18 -7.24 -2.82
N LEU A 48 -13.16 -8.09 -1.78
CA LEU A 48 -12.15 -9.15 -1.64
C LEU A 48 -12.07 -10.09 -2.86
N PRO A 49 -13.18 -10.53 -3.50
CA PRO A 49 -13.11 -11.35 -4.71
C PRO A 49 -12.34 -10.66 -5.84
N GLU A 50 -12.58 -9.37 -6.08
CA GLU A 50 -11.91 -8.58 -7.13
C GLU A 50 -10.42 -8.40 -6.82
N ILE A 51 -10.08 -8.16 -5.56
CA ILE A 51 -8.68 -8.05 -5.10
C ILE A 51 -7.97 -9.40 -5.26
N LEU A 52 -8.62 -10.51 -4.93
CA LEU A 52 -8.07 -11.85 -5.12
C LEU A 52 -7.86 -12.17 -6.60
N GLU A 53 -8.83 -11.83 -7.46
CA GLU A 53 -8.73 -12.00 -8.91
C GLU A 53 -7.55 -11.19 -9.49
N PHE A 54 -7.37 -9.94 -9.02
CA PHE A 54 -6.23 -9.11 -9.38
C PHE A 54 -4.88 -9.68 -8.91
N MET A 55 -4.82 -10.23 -7.69
CA MET A 55 -3.57 -10.75 -7.10
C MET A 55 -3.16 -12.12 -7.63
N ASN A 56 -4.12 -12.98 -8.00
CA ASN A 56 -3.86 -14.37 -8.40
C ASN A 56 -2.79 -14.51 -9.50
N PRO A 57 -2.79 -13.72 -10.59
CA PRO A 57 -1.76 -13.85 -11.62
C PRO A 57 -0.34 -13.51 -11.09
N ILE A 58 -0.22 -12.58 -10.14
CA ILE A 58 1.06 -12.23 -9.49
C ILE A 58 1.57 -13.44 -8.67
N VAL A 59 0.68 -14.06 -7.90
CA VAL A 59 1.01 -15.21 -7.03
C VAL A 59 1.44 -16.42 -7.87
N GLU A 60 0.81 -16.62 -9.02
CA GLU A 60 1.11 -17.72 -9.94
C GLU A 60 2.37 -17.48 -10.80
N GLY A 61 3.08 -16.37 -10.59
CA GLY A 61 4.30 -16.04 -11.34
C GLY A 61 4.02 -15.67 -12.80
N ARG A 62 2.75 -15.39 -13.16
CA ARG A 62 2.40 -14.79 -14.45
C ARG A 62 2.77 -13.32 -14.35
N ALA A 63 3.99 -12.99 -14.75
CA ALA A 63 4.53 -11.64 -14.71
C ALA A 63 3.53 -10.67 -15.34
N ILE A 64 2.85 -9.90 -14.48
CA ILE A 64 2.00 -8.82 -14.96
C ILE A 64 2.98 -7.73 -15.35
N TYR A 65 3.28 -7.65 -16.64
CA TYR A 65 3.65 -6.38 -17.26
C TYR A 65 2.44 -5.48 -17.08
N PHE A 66 2.28 -4.90 -15.89
CA PHE A 66 1.40 -3.77 -15.72
C PHE A 66 2.04 -2.68 -16.58
N GLU A 67 1.41 -2.42 -17.72
CA GLU A 67 1.63 -1.22 -18.52
C GLU A 67 1.43 -0.01 -17.61
N TYR A 68 2.49 0.38 -16.91
CA TYR A 68 2.62 1.68 -16.28
C TYR A 68 3.01 2.68 -17.37
N ASP A 69 2.20 2.78 -18.42
CA ASP A 69 2.29 3.82 -19.43
C ASP A 69 0.86 4.17 -19.88
N GLU A 70 0.19 5.00 -19.08
CA GLU A 70 -0.50 6.22 -19.54
C GLU A 70 -0.85 7.14 -18.35
#